data_AF-X1GXN4-F1
#
_entry.id   AF-X1GXN4-F1
#
_cell.length_a   1.000
_cell.length_b   1.000
_cell.length_c   1.000
_cell.angle_alpha   90.00
_cell.angle_beta   90.00
_cell.angle_gamma   90.00
#
_symmetry.space_group_name_H-M   'P 1'
#
loop_
_entity.id
_entity.type
_entity.pdbx_description
1 polymer ?
#
loop_
_entity_poly.entity_id
_entity_poly.type
_entity_poly.pdbx_seq_one_letter_code
_entity_poly.pdbx_strand_id
1 'polypeptide(L)'
;MLVLCAILANYIAPNSPSPAPPELFNKLKPGFWSEEAIEGMPLGTDALGRCVLSRILYGARVSLSAGFVAVGIAMLLGITLGVLAGYYGGGVDAALMRIVDIMFAFPALLLAIVIVAVIGQGLGKAMVAIGIVYTPQMARIVRSSVLYIKEMEYIEVQKA
;
A
#
# COMPACT_ATOMS: atom_id res chain seq x y z
N MET A 1 7.80 16.19 -1.11
CA MET A 1 6.62 17.07 -1.26
C MET A 1 5.33 16.41 -0.76
N LEU A 2 4.89 15.28 -1.32
CA LEU A 2 3.63 14.61 -0.92
C LEU A 2 3.55 14.22 0.57
N VAL A 3 4.65 13.74 1.15
CA VAL A 3 4.72 13.39 2.59
C VAL A 3 4.47 14.62 3.48
N LEU A 4 5.07 15.77 3.13
CA LEU A 4 4.83 17.03 3.83
C LEU A 4 3.37 17.47 3.73
N CYS A 5 2.77 17.42 2.53
CA CYS A 5 1.36 17.75 2.32
C CYS A 5 0.43 16.86 3.16
N ALA A 6 0.74 15.58 3.31
CA ALA A 6 -0.06 14.64 4.11
C ALA A 6 0.07 14.88 5.62
N ILE A 7 1.25 15.23 6.11
CA ILE A 7 1.49 15.53 7.54
C ILE A 7 0.85 16.88 7.90
N LEU A 8 1.05 17.90 7.06
CA LEU A 8 0.50 19.24 7.24
C LEU A 8 -0.96 19.36 6.80
N ALA A 9 -1.63 18.25 6.44
CA ALA A 9 -3.01 18.27 5.99
C ALA A 9 -3.96 18.94 7.00
N ASN A 10 -3.73 18.76 8.30
CA ASN A 10 -4.52 19.41 9.36
C ASN A 10 -4.40 20.96 9.36
N TYR A 11 -3.32 21.51 8.80
CA TYR A 11 -3.06 22.95 8.77
C TYR A 11 -3.34 23.56 7.39
N ILE A 12 -3.13 22.80 6.32
CA ILE A 12 -3.26 23.28 4.94
C ILE A 12 -4.69 23.06 4.41
N ALA A 13 -5.42 22.08 4.94
CA ALA A 13 -6.78 21.81 4.47
C ALA A 13 -7.72 22.95 4.87
N PRO A 14 -8.43 23.58 3.91
CA PRO A 14 -9.32 24.71 4.21
C PRO A 14 -10.57 24.27 4.99
N ASN A 15 -11.00 23.02 4.80
CA ASN A 15 -12.21 22.47 5.42
C ASN A 15 -11.98 21.07 5.99
N SER A 16 -12.88 20.63 6.87
CA SER A 16 -12.91 19.23 7.30
C SER A 16 -13.16 18.30 6.09
N PRO A 17 -12.50 17.13 6.02
CA PRO A 17 -12.59 16.23 4.87
C PRO A 17 -13.89 15.42 4.82
N SER A 18 -14.64 15.37 5.92
CA SER A 18 -15.92 14.66 6.01
C SER A 18 -16.86 15.35 7.02
N PRO A 19 -17.36 16.55 6.68
CA PRO A 19 -18.36 17.22 7.50
C PRO A 19 -19.63 16.35 7.58
N ALA A 20 -20.25 16.33 8.76
CA ALA A 20 -21.56 15.75 9.00
C ALA A 20 -22.47 16.86 9.55
N PRO A 21 -23.65 17.14 8.94
CA PRO A 21 -24.27 16.47 7.80
C PRO A 21 -23.64 16.82 6.44
N PRO A 22 -23.83 15.99 5.39
CA PRO A 22 -23.35 16.29 4.04
C PRO A 22 -24.07 17.49 3.42
N GLU A 23 -23.32 18.40 2.81
CA GLU A 23 -23.83 19.64 2.21
C GLU A 23 -24.36 19.42 0.80
N LEU A 24 -25.51 18.74 0.70
CA LEU A 24 -26.12 18.33 -0.57
C LEU A 24 -26.52 19.51 -1.49
N PHE A 25 -26.65 20.72 -0.95
CA PHE A 25 -26.94 21.93 -1.72
C PHE A 25 -25.74 22.39 -2.57
N ASN A 26 -24.52 22.10 -2.11
CA ASN A 26 -23.28 22.54 -2.74
C ASN A 26 -22.64 21.43 -3.57
N LYS A 27 -23.42 20.52 -4.16
CA LYS A 27 -22.87 19.38 -4.95
C LYS A 27 -22.26 19.83 -6.26
N LEU A 28 -21.11 19.22 -6.61
CA LEU A 28 -20.47 19.35 -7.92
C LEU A 28 -20.27 20.81 -8.36
N LYS A 29 -20.01 21.69 -7.40
CA LYS A 29 -19.72 23.10 -7.67
C LYS A 29 -18.30 23.23 -8.21
N PRO A 30 -18.09 24.10 -9.20
CA PRO A 30 -16.80 24.27 -9.83
C PRO A 30 -15.79 24.91 -8.86
N GLY A 31 -14.51 24.74 -9.15
CA GLY A 31 -13.42 25.35 -8.38
C GLY A 31 -13.16 26.80 -8.79
N PHE A 32 -12.00 27.30 -8.37
CA PHE A 32 -11.56 28.70 -8.53
C PHE A 32 -11.57 29.23 -9.97
N TRP A 33 -11.65 28.35 -10.97
CA TRP A 33 -11.68 28.68 -12.40
C TRP A 33 -13.08 29.06 -12.93
N SER A 34 -14.10 29.11 -12.07
CA SER A 34 -15.47 29.47 -12.44
C SER A 34 -16.01 30.59 -11.55
N GLU A 35 -16.90 31.41 -12.11
CA GLU A 35 -17.60 32.45 -11.37
C GLU A 35 -18.55 31.89 -10.29
N GLU A 36 -18.96 30.62 -10.41
CA GLU A 36 -19.78 29.93 -9.40
C GLU A 36 -18.95 29.30 -8.27
N ALA A 37 -17.66 29.62 -8.16
CA ALA A 37 -16.77 29.08 -7.13
C ALA A 37 -17.25 29.48 -5.72
N ILE A 38 -17.21 28.52 -4.80
CA ILE A 38 -17.51 28.75 -3.39
C ILE A 38 -16.22 29.16 -2.67
N GLU A 39 -16.27 30.26 -1.93
CA GLU A 39 -15.16 30.71 -1.09
C GLU A 39 -14.79 29.63 -0.05
N GLY A 40 -13.50 29.39 0.14
CA GLY A 40 -13.01 28.29 0.98
C GLY A 40 -13.06 26.90 0.31
N MET A 41 -13.55 26.76 -0.92
CA MET A 41 -13.53 25.50 -1.68
C MET A 41 -12.75 25.64 -3.00
N PRO A 42 -11.40 25.73 -2.95
CA PRO A 42 -10.60 26.13 -4.12
C PRO A 42 -10.74 25.18 -5.31
N LEU A 43 -10.84 23.87 -5.06
CA LEU A 43 -11.02 22.86 -6.11
C LEU A 43 -12.48 22.45 -6.31
N GLY A 44 -13.43 23.21 -5.75
CA GLY A 44 -14.85 22.91 -5.79
C GLY A 44 -15.24 21.77 -4.84
N THR A 45 -16.37 21.14 -5.15
CA THR A 45 -16.99 20.11 -4.31
C THR A 45 -17.25 18.80 -5.02
N ASP A 46 -17.28 17.71 -4.25
CA ASP A 46 -17.66 16.40 -4.76
C ASP A 46 -19.19 16.19 -4.79
N ALA A 47 -19.62 14.99 -5.18
CA ALA A 47 -21.04 14.61 -5.26
C ALA A 47 -21.78 14.63 -3.90
N LEU A 48 -21.07 14.81 -2.79
CA LEU A 48 -21.61 14.96 -1.44
C LEU A 48 -21.42 16.38 -0.88
N GLY A 49 -20.99 17.33 -1.72
CA GLY A 49 -20.76 18.72 -1.32
C GLY A 49 -19.48 18.95 -0.52
N ARG A 50 -18.55 17.98 -0.48
CA ARG A 50 -17.32 18.10 0.32
C ARG A 50 -16.22 18.79 -0.46
N CYS A 51 -15.43 19.61 0.21
CA CYS A 51 -14.28 20.28 -0.39
C CYS A 51 -13.26 19.28 -0.99
N VAL A 52 -13.07 19.33 -2.30
CA VAL A 52 -12.19 18.41 -3.03
C VAL A 52 -10.73 18.56 -2.60
N LEU A 53 -10.26 19.79 -2.36
CA LEU A 53 -8.88 20.05 -1.91
C LEU A 53 -8.59 19.38 -0.56
N SER A 54 -9.47 19.54 0.42
CA SER A 54 -9.35 18.87 1.72
C SER A 54 -9.36 17.34 1.58
N ARG A 55 -10.23 16.80 0.72
CA ARG A 55 -10.29 15.35 0.44
C ARG A 55 -8.99 14.82 -0.16
N ILE A 56 -8.35 15.58 -1.04
CA ILE A 56 -7.05 15.20 -1.63
C ILE A 56 -5.95 15.20 -0.56
N LEU A 57 -5.86 16.25 0.26
CA LEU A 57 -4.82 16.36 1.30
C LEU A 57 -4.92 15.24 2.35
N TYR A 58 -6.12 15.00 2.88
CA TYR A 58 -6.35 13.90 3.82
C TYR A 58 -6.26 12.52 3.14
N GLY A 59 -6.71 12.41 1.88
CA GLY A 59 -6.57 11.20 1.08
C GLY A 59 -5.11 10.82 0.85
N ALA A 60 -4.22 11.80 0.64
CA ALA A 60 -2.79 11.57 0.51
C ALA A 60 -2.19 10.91 1.77
N ARG A 61 -2.62 11.32 2.98
CA ARG A 61 -2.21 10.69 4.24
C ARG A 61 -2.64 9.22 4.32
N VAL A 62 -3.88 8.93 3.93
CA VAL A 62 -4.39 7.56 3.88
C VAL A 62 -3.61 6.73 2.87
N SER A 63 -3.42 7.21 1.64
CA SER A 63 -2.69 6.49 0.60
C SER A 63 -1.23 6.23 0.98
N LEU A 64 -0.54 7.20 1.58
CA LEU A 64 0.82 7.02 2.08
C LEU A 64 0.86 5.98 3.20
N SER A 65 -0.02 6.08 4.19
CA SER A 65 -0.09 5.09 5.27
C SER A 65 -0.36 3.68 4.75
N ALA A 66 -1.23 3.54 3.73
CA ALA A 66 -1.51 2.27 3.10
C ALA A 66 -0.29 1.68 2.41
N GLY A 67 0.44 2.50 1.66
CA GLY A 67 1.69 2.11 1.01
C GLY A 67 2.74 1.66 2.03
N PHE A 68 2.98 2.44 3.09
CA PHE A 68 3.96 2.09 4.11
C PHE A 68 3.62 0.78 4.83
N VAL A 69 2.36 0.58 5.24
CA VAL A 69 1.93 -0.65 5.92
C VAL A 69 2.03 -1.85 4.99
N ALA A 70 1.51 -1.74 3.77
CA ALA A 70 1.53 -2.84 2.81
C ALA A 70 2.95 -3.25 2.44
N VAL A 71 3.82 -2.29 2.10
CA VAL A 71 5.23 -2.55 1.77
C VAL A 71 5.99 -3.07 2.98
N GLY A 72 5.74 -2.53 4.18
CA GLY A 72 6.34 -3.02 5.42
C GLY A 72 6.04 -4.50 5.68
N ILE A 73 4.79 -4.92 5.49
CA ILE A 73 4.37 -6.33 5.64
C ILE A 73 5.01 -7.19 4.54
N ALA A 74 4.96 -6.75 3.28
CA ALA A 74 5.56 -7.46 2.16
C ALA A 74 7.08 -7.64 2.34
N MET A 75 7.77 -6.62 2.87
CA MET A 75 9.19 -6.70 3.24
C MET A 75 9.42 -7.69 4.36
N LEU A 76 8.69 -7.60 5.45
CA LEU A 76 8.90 -8.47 6.61
C LEU A 76 8.68 -9.95 6.26
N LEU A 77 7.55 -10.27 5.63
CA LEU A 77 7.25 -11.65 5.22
C LEU A 77 8.11 -12.09 4.02
N GLY A 78 8.35 -11.21 3.05
CA GLY A 78 9.11 -11.55 1.86
C GLY A 78 10.59 -11.78 2.17
N ILE A 79 11.21 -10.90 2.97
CA ILE A 79 12.61 -11.06 3.39
C ILE A 79 12.78 -12.34 4.18
N THR A 80 11.91 -12.62 5.16
CA THR A 80 12.00 -13.85 5.95
C THR A 80 11.88 -15.09 5.08
N LEU A 81 10.88 -15.17 4.20
CA LEU A 81 10.72 -16.31 3.30
C LEU A 81 11.88 -16.44 2.31
N GLY A 82 12.33 -15.33 1.71
CA GLY A 82 13.40 -15.31 0.71
C GLY A 82 14.75 -15.71 1.30
N VAL A 83 15.08 -15.22 2.50
CA VAL A 83 16.28 -15.62 3.24
C VAL A 83 16.24 -17.09 3.60
N LEU A 84 15.14 -17.58 4.18
CA LEU A 84 15.03 -19.00 4.56
C LEU A 84 15.16 -19.91 3.34
N ALA A 85 14.49 -19.58 2.23
CA ALA A 85 14.56 -20.35 0.99
C ALA A 85 15.97 -20.35 0.39
N GLY A 86 16.60 -19.17 0.23
CA GLY A 86 17.93 -19.06 -0.38
C GLY A 86 19.05 -19.63 0.49
N TYR A 87 18.95 -19.49 1.82
CA TYR A 87 19.97 -19.96 2.76
C TYR A 87 20.00 -21.49 2.82
N TYR A 88 18.87 -22.12 3.17
CA TYR A 88 18.79 -23.56 3.33
C TYR A 88 18.83 -24.32 1.99
N GLY A 89 18.23 -23.77 0.92
CA GLY A 89 18.17 -24.44 -0.37
C GLY A 89 17.36 -25.74 -0.35
N GLY A 90 17.49 -26.54 -1.42
CA GLY A 90 16.95 -27.90 -1.50
C GLY A 90 15.45 -28.00 -1.26
N GLY A 91 15.03 -28.89 -0.35
CA GLY A 91 13.62 -29.14 -0.05
C GLY A 91 12.89 -27.96 0.62
N VAL A 92 13.59 -27.17 1.45
CA VAL A 92 13.03 -25.98 2.11
C VAL A 92 12.72 -24.91 1.07
N ASP A 93 13.68 -24.67 0.17
CA ASP A 93 13.49 -23.76 -0.95
C ASP A 93 12.31 -24.17 -1.83
N ALA A 94 12.27 -25.44 -2.25
CA ALA A 94 11.18 -25.97 -3.06
C ALA A 94 9.81 -25.80 -2.38
N ALA A 95 9.70 -26.09 -1.08
CA ALA A 95 8.44 -25.95 -0.34
C ALA A 95 8.00 -24.48 -0.21
N LEU A 96 8.91 -23.57 0.17
CA LEU A 96 8.59 -22.15 0.32
C LEU A 96 8.26 -21.49 -1.02
N MET A 97 9.03 -21.79 -2.07
CA MET A 97 8.75 -21.29 -3.41
C MET A 97 7.45 -21.85 -3.96
N ARG A 98 7.05 -23.07 -3.60
CA ARG A 98 5.72 -23.61 -3.96
C ARG A 98 4.59 -22.74 -3.41
N ILE A 99 4.68 -22.30 -2.16
CA ILE A 99 3.68 -21.41 -1.54
C ILE A 99 3.65 -20.06 -2.28
N VAL A 100 4.81 -19.49 -2.54
CA VAL A 100 4.97 -18.22 -3.29
C VAL A 100 4.37 -18.34 -4.69
N ASP A 101 4.60 -19.45 -5.39
CA ASP A 101 4.08 -19.72 -6.73
C ASP A 101 2.55 -19.88 -6.74
N ILE A 102 1.99 -20.55 -5.72
CA ILE A 102 0.53 -20.66 -5.55
C ILE A 102 -0.09 -19.28 -5.37
N MET A 103 0.53 -18.39 -4.58
CA MET A 103 0.02 -17.03 -4.41
C MET A 103 0.05 -16.24 -5.73
N PHE A 104 1.09 -16.40 -6.55
CA PHE A 104 1.20 -15.75 -7.86
C PHE A 104 0.28 -16.31 -8.94
N ALA A 105 -0.23 -17.53 -8.78
CA ALA A 105 -1.18 -18.11 -9.71
C ALA A 105 -2.51 -17.33 -9.75
N PHE A 106 -2.81 -16.59 -8.68
CA PHE A 106 -4.00 -15.74 -8.61
C PHE A 106 -3.67 -14.30 -9.04
N PRO A 107 -4.53 -13.65 -9.84
CA PRO A 107 -4.45 -12.20 -10.05
C PRO A 107 -4.45 -11.44 -8.71
N ALA A 108 -3.52 -10.50 -8.54
CA ALA A 108 -3.31 -9.79 -7.27
C ALA A 108 -4.58 -9.16 -6.72
N LEU A 109 -5.43 -8.60 -7.59
CA LEU A 109 -6.72 -8.01 -7.21
C LEU A 109 -7.68 -9.07 -6.65
N LEU A 110 -7.79 -10.24 -7.30
CA LEU A 110 -8.66 -11.31 -6.84
C LEU A 110 -8.20 -11.85 -5.49
N LEU A 111 -6.89 -12.09 -5.34
CA LEU A 111 -6.33 -12.54 -4.07
C LEU A 111 -6.57 -11.51 -2.95
N ALA A 112 -6.38 -10.22 -3.22
CA ALA A 112 -6.64 -9.16 -2.26
C ALA A 112 -8.11 -9.13 -1.82
N ILE A 113 -9.05 -9.24 -2.76
CA ILE A 113 -10.49 -9.27 -2.45
C ILE A 113 -10.84 -10.48 -1.59
N VAL A 114 -10.32 -11.67 -1.91
CA VAL A 114 -10.55 -12.90 -1.12
C VAL A 114 -10.00 -12.73 0.30
N ILE A 115 -8.77 -12.22 0.45
CA ILE A 115 -8.17 -11.99 1.77
C ILE A 115 -9.00 -10.98 2.58
N VAL A 116 -9.43 -9.87 1.98
CA VAL A 116 -10.29 -8.89 2.66
C VAL A 116 -11.64 -9.49 3.03
N ALA A 117 -12.22 -10.35 2.18
CA ALA A 117 -13.46 -11.03 2.48
C ALA A 117 -13.34 -11.95 3.71
N VAL A 118 -12.19 -12.61 3.89
CA VAL A 118 -11.92 -13.49 5.04
C VAL A 118 -11.56 -12.71 6.30
N ILE A 119 -10.66 -11.71 6.23
CA ILE A 119 -10.22 -10.91 7.38
C ILE A 119 -11.31 -9.89 7.82
N GLY A 120 -12.20 -9.53 6.89
CA GLY A 120 -13.28 -8.58 7.06
C GLY A 120 -12.96 -7.18 6.54
N GLN A 121 -13.99 -6.34 6.46
CA GLN A 121 -13.88 -5.00 5.90
C GLN A 121 -13.17 -4.02 6.85
N GLY A 122 -12.49 -3.05 6.27
CA GLY A 122 -11.81 -1.97 6.99
C GLY A 122 -10.53 -1.54 6.30
N LEU A 123 -10.21 -0.25 6.37
CA LEU A 123 -9.04 0.32 5.70
C LEU A 123 -7.75 -0.38 6.12
N GLY A 124 -7.52 -0.57 7.43
CA GLY A 124 -6.32 -1.25 7.93
C GLY A 124 -6.22 -2.71 7.49
N LYS A 125 -7.35 -3.43 7.46
CA LYS A 125 -7.40 -4.83 6.99
C LYS A 125 -7.08 -4.93 5.50
N ALA A 126 -7.58 -3.98 4.69
CA ALA A 126 -7.22 -3.89 3.28
C ALA A 126 -5.73 -3.62 3.07
N MET A 127 -5.12 -2.74 3.87
CA MET A 127 -3.67 -2.49 3.81
C MET A 127 -2.85 -3.77 4.10
N VAL A 128 -3.25 -4.53 5.13
CA VAL A 128 -2.61 -5.81 5.49
C VAL A 128 -2.77 -6.82 4.35
N ALA A 129 -3.98 -6.95 3.79
CA ALA A 129 -4.25 -7.85 2.68
C ALA A 129 -3.35 -7.54 1.48
N ILE A 130 -3.22 -6.26 1.11
CA ILE A 130 -2.34 -5.81 0.03
C ILE A 130 -0.88 -6.23 0.33
N GLY A 131 -0.39 -6.01 1.56
CA GLY A 131 0.97 -6.42 1.93
C GLY A 131 1.23 -7.92 1.81
N ILE A 132 0.25 -8.76 2.18
CA ILE A 132 0.32 -10.21 2.00
C ILE A 132 0.39 -10.56 0.51
N VAL A 133 -0.45 -9.94 -0.33
CA VAL A 133 -0.46 -10.17 -1.78
C VAL A 133 0.89 -9.84 -2.44
N TYR A 134 1.62 -8.84 -1.94
CA TYR A 134 2.92 -8.44 -2.49
C TYR A 134 4.12 -9.21 -1.88
N THR A 135 3.90 -10.01 -0.84
CA THR A 135 4.94 -10.85 -0.21
C THR A 135 5.70 -11.75 -1.20
N PRO A 136 5.03 -12.44 -2.16
CA PRO A 136 5.70 -13.28 -3.16
C PRO A 136 6.75 -12.56 -4.01
N GLN A 137 6.49 -11.31 -4.39
CA GLN A 137 7.44 -10.51 -5.18
C GLN A 137 8.72 -10.26 -4.40
N MET A 138 8.58 -9.81 -3.15
CA MET A 138 9.73 -9.54 -2.30
C MET A 138 10.49 -10.82 -1.94
N ALA A 139 9.79 -11.93 -1.68
CA ALA A 139 10.42 -13.22 -1.39
C ALA A 139 11.34 -13.71 -2.53
N ARG A 140 10.90 -13.59 -3.79
CA ARG A 140 11.73 -13.97 -4.94
C ARG A 140 12.95 -13.08 -5.11
N ILE A 141 12.77 -11.75 -4.95
CA ILE A 141 13.88 -10.80 -5.04
C ILE A 141 14.94 -11.14 -4.00
N VAL A 142 14.55 -11.27 -2.73
CA VAL A 142 15.49 -11.57 -1.64
C VAL A 142 16.13 -12.93 -1.81
N ARG A 143 15.37 -13.96 -2.20
CA ARG A 143 15.93 -15.29 -2.53
C ARG A 143 17.00 -15.20 -3.60
N SER A 144 16.75 -14.47 -4.69
CA SER A 144 17.73 -14.32 -5.77
C SER A 144 19.01 -13.63 -5.29
N SER A 145 18.91 -12.62 -4.42
CA SER A 145 20.06 -11.96 -3.81
C SER A 145 20.83 -12.89 -2.88
N VAL A 146 20.14 -13.72 -2.09
CA VAL A 146 20.78 -14.68 -1.17
C VAL A 146 21.52 -15.78 -1.92
N LEU A 147 20.92 -16.31 -2.99
CA LEU A 147 21.58 -17.29 -3.86
C LEU A 147 22.84 -16.70 -4.50
N TYR A 148 22.74 -15.47 -5.02
CA TYR A 148 23.90 -14.76 -5.57
C TYR A 148 25.04 -14.60 -4.55
N ILE A 149 24.72 -14.17 -3.32
CA ILE A 149 25.72 -14.00 -2.25
C ILE A 149 26.35 -15.35 -1.85
N LYS A 150 25.56 -16.44 -1.85
CA LYS A 150 26.01 -17.78 -1.46
C LYS A 150 27.07 -18.35 -2.41
N GLU A 151 27.11 -17.91 -3.67
CA GLU A 151 28.06 -18.33 -4.69
C GLU A 151 29.35 -17.47 -4.70
N MET A 152 29.50 -16.49 -3.80
CA MET A 152 30.69 -15.65 -3.75
C MET A 152 31.84 -16.36 -3.00
N GLU A 153 33.06 -16.26 -3.55
CA GLU A 153 34.28 -16.95 -3.05
C GLU A 153 34.53 -16.78 -1.54
N TYR A 154 34.22 -15.61 -0.97
CA TYR A 154 34.44 -15.36 0.46
C TYR A 154 33.55 -16.22 1.39
N ILE A 155 32.40 -16.71 0.92
CA ILE A 155 31.55 -17.65 1.67
C ILE A 155 32.04 -19.09 1.49
N GLU A 156 32.57 -19.45 0.32
CA GLU A 156 33.16 -20.77 0.08
C GLU A 156 34.40 -21.01 0.96
N VAL A 157 35.27 -20.00 1.07
CA VAL A 157 36.49 -20.06 1.91
C VAL A 157 36.15 -20.19 3.41
N GLN A 158 35.00 -19.68 3.87
CA GLN A 158 34.58 -19.81 5.26
C GLN A 158 33.99 -21.18 5.62
N LYS A 159 33.61 -21.98 4.63
CA LYS A 159 33.05 -23.34 4.81
C LYS A 159 34.10 -24.45 4.66
N ALA A 160 35.25 -24.15 4.06
CA ALA A 160 36.40 -25.06 3.90
C ALA A 160 37.27 -25.07 5.18
#